data_AF-A0A530QEK0-F1
#
_entry.id   AF-A0A530QEK0-F1
#
_cell.length_a   1.000
_cell.length_b   1.000
_cell.length_c   1.000
_cell.angle_alpha   90.00
_cell.angle_beta   90.00
_cell.angle_gamma   90.00
#
_symmetry.space_group_name_H-M   'P 1'
#
loop_
_entity.id
_entity.type
_entity.pdbx_description
1 polymer ?
#
loop_
_entity_poly.entity_id
_entity_poly.type
_entity_poly.pdbx_seq_one_letter_code
_entity_poly.pdbx_strand_id
1 'polypeptide(L)'
;WQRIEGASAEVIPNIHPIARAGSYPASAVGQAGYHMADTACPISAETWNSSLWSAWSAVEAAEAVMAGAPSAYALCRPPGHHAFVDVA
;
A
#
# COMPACT_ATOMS: atom_id res chain seq x y z
N TRP A 1 1.09 14.32 6.61
CA TRP A 1 0.71 15.34 5.62
C TRP A 1 -0.12 16.46 6.23
N GLN A 2 -1.26 16.19 6.87
CA GLN A 2 -2.12 17.22 7.49
C GLN A 2 -1.46 18.17 8.51
N ARG A 3 -0.32 17.79 9.10
CA ARG A 3 0.45 18.62 10.06
C ARG A 3 1.61 19.40 9.43
N ILE A 4 1.80 19.28 8.12
CA ILE A 4 2.83 19.97 7.35
C ILE A 4 2.12 21.12 6.63
N GLU A 5 2.63 22.34 6.73
CA GLU A 5 2.03 23.48 6.02
C GLU A 5 2.30 23.36 4.51
N GLY A 6 1.27 23.61 3.68
CA GLY A 6 1.38 23.53 2.21
C GLY A 6 1.50 22.11 1.64
N ALA A 7 1.31 21.09 2.46
CA ALA A 7 1.40 19.69 2.06
C ALA A 7 0.24 19.27 1.13
N SER A 8 0.53 18.33 0.22
CA SER A 8 -0.46 17.62 -0.60
C SER A 8 -1.53 16.92 0.26
N ALA A 9 -2.74 16.74 -0.30
CA ALA A 9 -3.79 15.93 0.29
C ALA A 9 -3.40 14.44 0.35
N GLU A 10 -2.67 13.97 -0.67
CA GLU A 10 -2.13 12.61 -0.75
C GLU A 10 -0.67 12.58 -0.26
N VAL A 11 -0.30 11.46 0.35
CA VAL A 11 1.08 11.18 0.72
C VAL A 11 1.86 10.81 -0.54
N ILE A 12 2.83 11.64 -0.91
CA ILE A 12 3.75 11.36 -2.03
C ILE A 12 5.17 11.62 -1.54
N PRO A 13 6.07 10.62 -1.56
CA PRO A 13 7.44 10.80 -1.11
C PRO A 13 8.23 11.60 -2.16
N ASN A 14 9.16 12.42 -1.69
CA ASN A 14 10.12 13.14 -2.54
C ASN A 14 11.54 12.59 -2.42
N ILE A 15 11.77 11.61 -1.53
CA ILE A 15 13.06 10.99 -1.28
C ILE A 15 12.84 9.50 -1.04
N HIS A 16 13.72 8.66 -1.58
CA HIS A 16 13.70 7.22 -1.39
C HIS A 16 15.09 6.77 -0.92
N PRO A 17 15.20 5.88 0.08
CA PRO A 17 16.48 5.36 0.50
C PRO A 17 17.04 4.43 -0.58
N ILE A 18 18.26 4.71 -1.06
CA ILE A 18 18.98 3.80 -1.97
C ILE A 18 19.28 2.47 -1.28
N ALA A 19 19.61 2.53 0.02
CA ALA A 19 19.83 1.37 0.87
C ALA A 19 19.13 1.54 2.22
N ARG A 20 18.61 0.44 2.77
CA ARG A 20 17.88 0.38 4.05
C ARG A 20 18.75 -0.10 5.22
N ALA A 21 20.05 0.19 5.17
CA ALA A 21 21.02 -0.25 6.18
C ALA A 21 21.10 0.67 7.42
N GLY A 22 20.40 1.81 7.39
CA GLY A 22 20.35 2.77 8.49
C GLY A 22 19.26 2.45 9.53
N SER A 23 19.12 3.33 10.52
CA SER A 23 17.98 3.28 11.43
C SER A 23 16.68 3.62 10.72
N TYR A 24 15.57 3.10 11.24
CA TYR A 24 14.24 3.43 10.74
C TYR A 24 13.95 4.93 10.88
N PRO A 25 13.44 5.62 9.85
CA PRO A 25 13.19 7.06 9.92
C PRO A 25 12.15 7.43 10.99
N ALA A 26 12.46 8.47 11.78
CA ALA A 26 11.55 8.98 12.80
C ALA A 26 10.45 9.91 12.24
N SER A 27 10.68 10.53 11.09
CA SER A 27 9.74 11.49 10.50
C SER A 27 8.78 10.82 9.52
N ALA A 28 7.54 11.31 9.44
CA ALA A 28 6.54 10.80 8.50
C ALA A 28 6.99 10.92 7.03
N VAL A 29 7.78 11.95 6.68
CA VAL A 29 8.34 12.12 5.34
C VAL A 29 9.37 11.04 5.04
N GLY A 30 10.27 10.75 5.99
CA GLY A 30 11.25 9.69 5.85
C GLY A 30 10.59 8.31 5.79
N GLN A 31 9.55 8.07 6.59
CA GLN A 31 8.77 6.83 6.57
C GLN A 31 8.01 6.64 5.26
N ALA A 32 7.43 7.70 4.69
CA ALA A 32 6.80 7.64 3.38
C ALA A 32 7.81 7.20 2.31
N GLY A 33 8.99 7.83 2.27
CA GLY A 33 10.07 7.43 1.36
C GLY A 33 10.59 6.02 1.61
N TYR A 34 10.57 5.56 2.85
CA TYR A 34 11.00 4.21 3.21
C TYR A 34 9.98 3.14 2.79
N HIS A 35 8.69 3.44 2.76
CA HIS A 35 7.63 2.44 2.53
C HIS A 35 6.89 2.57 1.19
N MET A 36 7.28 3.50 0.33
CA MET A 36 6.69 3.67 -1.00
C MET A 36 7.79 3.45 -2.03
N ALA A 37 7.59 2.57 -3.00
CA ALA A 37 8.63 2.19 -3.95
C ALA A 37 8.97 3.33 -4.93
N ASP A 38 7.94 4.08 -5.29
CA ASP A 38 7.98 5.16 -6.26
C ASP A 38 6.83 6.17 -6.02
N THR A 39 6.59 7.05 -6.98
CA THR A 39 5.53 8.07 -6.91
C THR A 39 4.21 7.65 -7.56
N ALA A 40 4.07 6.39 -7.98
CA ALA A 40 2.86 5.82 -8.57
C ALA A 40 1.93 5.15 -7.55
N CYS A 41 2.27 5.16 -6.26
CA CYS A 41 1.48 4.59 -5.18
C CYS A 41 0.96 5.61 -4.13
N PRO A 42 0.42 6.79 -4.53
CA PRO A 42 -0.03 7.81 -3.58
C PRO A 42 -1.03 7.28 -2.55
N ILE A 43 -0.90 7.73 -1.30
CA ILE A 43 -1.80 7.33 -0.21
C ILE A 43 -2.77 8.47 0.09
N SER A 44 -4.05 8.25 -0.19
CA SER A 44 -5.16 9.13 0.21
C SER A 44 -5.77 8.69 1.55
N ALA A 45 -6.79 9.41 2.02
CA ALA A 45 -7.54 9.03 3.23
C ALA A 45 -8.30 7.70 3.06
N GLU A 46 -8.62 7.31 1.83
CA GLU A 46 -9.40 6.12 1.48
C GLU A 46 -8.53 4.90 1.15
N THR A 47 -7.23 5.08 0.91
CA THR A 47 -6.32 4.01 0.46
C THR A 47 -6.33 2.83 1.41
N TRP A 48 -6.24 3.06 2.73
CA TRP A 48 -6.21 1.97 3.71
C TRP A 48 -7.44 1.07 3.62
N ASN A 49 -8.63 1.65 3.68
CA ASN A 49 -9.88 0.88 3.64
C ASN A 49 -10.06 0.19 2.28
N SER A 50 -9.70 0.87 1.18
CA SER A 50 -9.80 0.30 -0.16
C SER A 50 -8.85 -0.89 -0.33
N SER A 51 -7.60 -0.77 0.08
CA SER A 51 -6.61 -1.85 0.03
C SER A 51 -7.00 -3.03 0.91
N LEU A 52 -7.54 -2.77 2.11
CA LEU A 52 -8.01 -3.81 3.02
C LEU A 52 -9.15 -4.63 2.39
N TRP A 53 -10.16 -3.97 1.82
CA TRP A 53 -11.27 -4.68 1.17
C TRP A 53 -10.88 -5.36 -0.14
N SER A 54 -9.92 -4.79 -0.87
CA SER A 54 -9.30 -5.47 -2.02
C SER A 54 -8.63 -6.77 -1.60
N ALA A 55 -7.86 -6.75 -0.50
CA ALA A 55 -7.23 -7.94 0.06
C ALA A 55 -8.28 -8.97 0.53
N TRP A 56 -9.35 -8.54 1.22
CA TRP A 56 -10.44 -9.44 1.62
C TRP A 56 -11.11 -10.11 0.42
N SER A 57 -11.29 -9.40 -0.69
CA SER A 57 -11.84 -10.00 -1.91
C SER A 57 -10.96 -11.13 -2.45
N ALA A 58 -9.63 -11.00 -2.36
CA ALA A 58 -8.69 -12.04 -2.73
C ALA A 58 -8.73 -13.23 -1.75
N VAL A 59 -8.81 -12.97 -0.45
CA VAL A 59 -8.93 -14.01 0.59
C VAL A 59 -10.19 -14.83 0.38
N GLU A 60 -11.36 -14.18 0.24
CA GLU A 60 -12.65 -14.85 0.06
C GLU A 60 -12.69 -15.71 -1.22
N ALA A 61 -12.12 -15.21 -2.32
CA ALA A 61 -12.02 -16.00 -3.56
C ALA A 61 -11.13 -17.25 -3.37
N ALA A 62 -10.03 -17.13 -2.61
CA ALA A 62 -9.18 -18.27 -2.29
C ALA A 62 -9.90 -19.27 -1.38
N GLU A 63 -10.62 -18.79 -0.36
CA GLU A 63 -11.43 -19.62 0.54
C GLU A 63 -12.52 -20.37 -0.22
N ALA A 64 -13.22 -19.74 -1.17
CA ALA A 64 -14.23 -20.39 -2.00
C ALA A 64 -13.65 -21.57 -2.80
N VAL A 65 -12.46 -21.39 -3.40
CA VAL A 65 -11.78 -22.48 -4.13
C VAL A 65 -11.34 -23.60 -3.17
N MET A 66 -10.79 -23.26 -2.00
CA MET A 66 -10.42 -24.25 -0.97
C MET A 66 -11.64 -25.03 -0.45
N ALA A 67 -12.82 -24.40 -0.41
CA ALA A 67 -14.08 -25.02 -0.05
C ALA A 67 -14.71 -25.89 -1.16
N GLY A 68 -14.08 -25.94 -2.35
CA GLY A 68 -14.48 -26.83 -3.44
C GLY A 68 -15.13 -26.14 -4.64
N ALA A 69 -15.18 -24.81 -4.70
CA ALA A 69 -15.59 -24.12 -5.92
C ALA A 69 -14.58 -24.41 -7.06
N PRO A 70 -15.03 -24.71 -8.29
CA PRO A 70 -14.12 -25.01 -9.41
C PRO A 70 -13.30 -23.79 -9.86
N SER A 71 -13.81 -22.58 -9.60
CA SER A 71 -13.15 -21.30 -9.82
C SER A 71 -13.83 -20.20 -9.01
N ALA A 72 -13.10 -19.12 -8.74
CA ALA A 72 -13.62 -17.89 -8.15
C ALA A 72 -12.91 -16.68 -8.78
N TYR A 73 -13.57 -15.53 -8.77
CA TYR A 73 -12.99 -14.27 -9.28
C TYR A 73 -12.99 -13.20 -8.20
N ALA A 74 -11.79 -12.74 -7.84
CA ALA A 74 -11.61 -11.59 -6.96
C ALA A 74 -11.47 -10.30 -7.79
N LEU A 75 -12.49 -9.45 -7.76
CA LEU A 75 -12.46 -8.14 -8.43
C LEU A 75 -11.72 -7.12 -7.53
N CYS A 76 -10.43 -7.35 -7.33
CA CYS A 76 -9.57 -6.54 -6.46
C CYS A 76 -9.36 -5.12 -7.03
N ARG A 77 -9.59 -4.10 -6.20
CA ARG A 77 -9.19 -2.71 -6.47
C ARG A 77 -8.93 -1.97 -5.14
N PRO A 78 -7.72 -1.43 -4.90
CA PRO A 78 -6.56 -1.31 -5.80
C PRO A 78 -5.84 -2.66 -6.08
N PRO A 79 -4.99 -2.74 -7.14
CA PRO A 79 -4.18 -3.93 -7.41
C PRO A 79 -3.08 -4.14 -6.35
N GLY A 80 -2.48 -5.33 -6.30
CA GLY A 80 -1.49 -5.69 -5.26
C GLY A 80 -0.15 -6.26 -5.71
N HIS A 81 0.05 -6.59 -7.00
CA HIS A 81 1.27 -7.29 -7.46
C HIS A 81 2.58 -6.49 -7.38
N HIS A 82 2.51 -5.18 -7.15
CA HIS A 82 3.67 -4.32 -6.92
C HIS A 82 3.94 -4.06 -5.44
N ALA A 83 3.02 -4.47 -4.55
CA ALA A 83 3.24 -4.38 -3.11
C ALA A 83 4.18 -5.51 -2.66
N PHE A 84 5.21 -5.13 -1.90
CA PHE A 84 6.16 -6.03 -1.27
C PHE A 84 5.87 -6.15 0.24
N VAL A 85 6.71 -6.90 0.96
CA VAL A 85 6.55 -7.13 2.40
C VAL A 85 6.53 -5.83 3.22
N ASP A 86 7.29 -4.82 2.79
CA ASP A 86 7.50 -3.57 3.52
C ASP A 86 7.43 -2.33 2.61
N VAL A 87 6.92 -2.46 1.38
CA VAL A 87 6.84 -1.37 0.39
C VAL A 87 5.56 -1.45 -0.42
N ALA A 88 4.88 -0.32 -0.57
CA ALA A 88 3.76 -0.12 -1.48
C ALA A 88 4.22 0.20 -2.91
#